data_AF-A0A5E4VBM9-F1
#
_entry.id   AF-A0A5E4VBM9-F1
#
_cell.length_a   1.000
_cell.length_b   1.000
_cell.length_c   1.000
_cell.angle_alpha   90.00
_cell.angle_beta   90.00
_cell.angle_gamma   90.00
#
_symmetry.space_group_name_H-M   'P 1'
#
loop_
_entity.id
_entity.type
_entity.pdbx_description
1 polymer ?
#
loop_
_entity_poly.entity_id
_entity_poly.type
_entity_poly.pdbx_seq_one_letter_code
_entity_poly.pdbx_strand_id
1 'polypeptide(L)'
;MRLVLLAWVTGVWWLQQASVLPSGAGFGAAVGAAAAVLVVWVGWAAVRAKWRAGHGASGNGVPHRCAMVLMAVCVGVFGYAWAAWRAELRLGDRLPAALEGQDLIVEGVVAGLPATLDGGVRFAFDVDRAYVARRGCEGQGDTRVSSKPAPAEGGRDERGDGRAAPACSDVPMPRHIELVWSRQPAWGGRRNEVTGLSDQVRAPQAIDDASARGTVPRAGERWRLPVKVSAPRGVANWHGFDAELTALMRGIRASGYVRAGYGKRRASPEQGQRQGQRAMRLEVGPVQGYRWVA
;
A
#
# COMPACT_ATOMS: atom_id res chain seq x y z
N MET A 1 12.83 -25.75 -30.97
CA MET A 1 12.84 -25.58 -29.50
C MET A 1 13.62 -24.34 -29.07
N ARG A 2 14.91 -24.18 -29.43
CA ARG A 2 15.72 -23.01 -29.03
C ARG A 2 15.14 -21.64 -29.45
N LEU A 3 14.64 -21.51 -30.68
CA LEU A 3 14.03 -20.24 -31.16
C LEU A 3 12.82 -19.79 -30.34
N VAL A 4 12.01 -20.73 -29.85
CA VAL A 4 10.80 -20.43 -29.06
C VAL A 4 11.18 -19.94 -27.66
N LEU A 5 12.16 -20.58 -27.04
CA LEU A 5 12.70 -20.15 -25.75
C LEU A 5 13.37 -18.79 -25.84
N LEU A 6 14.15 -18.54 -26.90
CA LEU A 6 14.76 -17.24 -27.15
C LEU A 6 13.68 -16.16 -27.32
N ALA A 7 12.63 -16.42 -28.10
CA ALA A 7 11.55 -15.46 -28.27
C ALA A 7 10.82 -15.12 -26.95
N TRP A 8 10.57 -16.13 -26.10
CA TRP A 8 10.05 -15.92 -24.74
C TRP A 8 10.95 -14.99 -23.93
N VAL A 9 12.26 -15.32 -23.86
CA VAL A 9 13.25 -14.54 -23.09
C VAL A 9 13.38 -13.12 -23.64
N THR A 10 13.39 -12.95 -24.96
CA THR A 10 13.40 -11.63 -25.61
C THR A 10 12.17 -10.81 -25.23
N GLY A 11 10.98 -11.43 -25.16
CA GLY A 11 9.76 -10.77 -24.70
C GLY A 11 9.86 -10.28 -23.25
N VAL A 12 10.40 -11.11 -22.35
CA VAL A 12 10.64 -10.74 -20.95
C VAL A 12 11.67 -9.60 -20.85
N TRP A 13 12.79 -9.72 -21.57
CA TRP A 13 13.85 -8.71 -21.61
C TRP A 13 13.36 -7.37 -22.15
N TRP A 14 12.49 -7.38 -23.18
CA TRP A 14 11.89 -6.17 -23.73
C TRP A 14 11.09 -5.40 -22.67
N LEU A 15 10.30 -6.09 -21.85
CA LEU A 15 9.57 -5.45 -20.75
C LEU A 15 10.51 -4.81 -19.72
N GLN A 16 11.66 -5.42 -19.44
CA GLN A 16 12.62 -4.86 -18.47
C GLN A 16 13.20 -3.50 -18.90
N GLN A 17 13.13 -3.15 -20.18
CA GLN A 17 13.52 -1.82 -20.67
C GLN A 17 12.38 -0.79 -20.60
N ALA A 18 11.13 -1.24 -20.40
CA ALA A 18 10.00 -0.34 -20.32
C ALA A 18 9.96 0.33 -18.93
N SER A 19 9.87 1.67 -18.93
CA SER A 19 9.70 2.46 -17.71
C SER A 19 8.26 2.49 -17.19
N VAL A 20 7.31 2.04 -18.00
CA VAL A 20 5.87 2.05 -17.71
C VAL A 20 5.28 0.68 -18.06
N LEU A 21 4.43 0.16 -17.19
CA LEU A 21 3.74 -1.10 -17.45
C LEU A 21 2.67 -0.90 -18.53
N PRO A 22 2.56 -1.84 -19.48
CA PRO A 22 1.48 -1.84 -20.45
C PRO A 22 0.15 -2.05 -19.72
N SER A 23 -0.71 -1.04 -19.76
CA SER A 23 -2.04 -1.09 -19.15
C SER A 23 -3.11 -0.74 -20.19
N GLY A 24 -4.35 -1.17 -19.93
CA GLY A 24 -5.52 -0.86 -20.76
C GLY A 24 -5.96 -1.96 -21.73
N ALA A 25 -7.10 -1.70 -22.39
CA ALA A 25 -7.79 -2.69 -23.21
C ALA A 25 -7.00 -3.13 -24.46
N GLY A 26 -6.17 -2.24 -25.03
CA GLY A 26 -5.35 -2.55 -26.20
C GLY A 26 -4.31 -3.65 -25.93
N PHE A 27 -3.74 -3.67 -24.73
CA PHE A 27 -2.80 -4.71 -24.32
C PHE A 27 -3.50 -6.07 -24.18
N GLY A 28 -4.66 -6.10 -23.52
CA GLY A 28 -5.47 -7.31 -23.41
C GLY A 28 -5.90 -7.87 -24.78
N ALA A 29 -6.26 -6.99 -25.72
CA ALA A 29 -6.59 -7.37 -27.09
C ALA A 29 -5.40 -7.99 -27.83
N ALA A 30 -4.19 -7.44 -27.67
CA ALA A 30 -2.97 -7.97 -28.29
C ALA A 30 -2.62 -9.37 -27.76
N VAL A 31 -2.73 -9.59 -26.44
CA VAL A 31 -2.54 -10.91 -25.83
C VAL A 31 -3.60 -11.91 -26.30
N GLY A 32 -4.88 -11.48 -26.36
CA GLY A 32 -5.97 -12.30 -26.86
C GLY A 32 -5.80 -12.69 -28.34
N ALA A 33 -5.35 -11.75 -29.18
CA ALA A 33 -5.03 -12.02 -30.58
C ALA A 33 -3.88 -13.03 -30.72
N ALA A 34 -2.80 -12.87 -29.94
CA ALA A 34 -1.68 -13.82 -29.94
C ALA A 34 -2.12 -15.24 -29.49
N ALA A 35 -3.01 -15.34 -28.50
CA ALA A 35 -3.58 -16.62 -28.07
C ALA A 35 -4.45 -17.26 -29.15
N ALA A 36 -5.32 -16.49 -29.81
CA ALA A 36 -6.14 -16.98 -30.92
C ALA A 36 -5.29 -17.51 -32.08
N VAL A 37 -4.21 -16.80 -32.43
CA VAL A 37 -3.26 -17.23 -33.46
C VAL A 37 -2.58 -18.55 -33.09
N LEU A 38 -2.17 -18.74 -31.83
CA LEU A 38 -1.60 -20.01 -31.35
C LEU A 38 -2.60 -21.16 -31.43
N VAL A 39 -3.87 -20.93 -31.04
CA VAL A 39 -4.93 -21.95 -31.12
C VAL A 39 -5.18 -22.39 -32.57
N VAL A 40 -5.33 -21.41 -33.48
CA VAL A 40 -5.50 -21.68 -34.92
C VAL A 40 -4.30 -22.46 -35.45
N TRP A 41 -3.08 -22.10 -35.04
CA TRP A 41 -1.86 -22.75 -35.48
C TRP A 41 -1.76 -24.21 -34.99
N VAL A 42 -2.07 -24.48 -33.72
CA VAL A 42 -2.11 -25.85 -33.17
C VAL A 42 -3.17 -26.68 -33.87
N GLY A 43 -4.37 -26.12 -34.10
CA GLY A 43 -5.43 -26.78 -34.85
C GLY A 43 -5.01 -27.15 -36.27
N TRP A 44 -4.40 -26.21 -37.01
CA TRP A 44 -3.88 -26.45 -38.35
C TRP A 44 -2.76 -27.49 -38.38
N ALA A 45 -1.82 -27.44 -37.42
CA ALA A 45 -0.75 -28.42 -37.30
C ALA A 45 -1.28 -29.84 -37.03
N ALA A 46 -2.29 -29.98 -36.17
CA ALA A 46 -2.94 -31.25 -35.86
C ALA A 46 -3.68 -31.83 -37.08
N VAL A 47 -4.44 -31.01 -37.81
CA VAL A 47 -5.13 -31.42 -39.05
C VAL A 47 -4.11 -31.86 -40.11
N ARG A 48 -3.03 -31.07 -40.28
CA ARG A 48 -1.98 -31.37 -41.26
C ARG A 48 -1.17 -32.63 -40.88
N ALA A 49 -0.96 -32.91 -39.60
CA ALA A 49 -0.33 -34.14 -39.15
C ALA A 49 -1.19 -35.38 -39.46
N LYS A 50 -2.51 -35.30 -39.24
CA LYS A 50 -3.46 -36.38 -39.62
C LYS A 50 -3.48 -36.62 -41.14
N TRP A 51 -3.44 -35.56 -41.95
CA TRP A 51 -3.41 -35.66 -43.41
C TRP A 51 -2.10 -36.29 -43.94
N ARG A 52 -0.95 -35.93 -43.37
CA ARG A 52 0.35 -36.51 -43.76
C ARG A 52 0.51 -37.98 -43.34
N ALA A 53 -0.15 -38.42 -42.27
CA ALA A 53 -0.13 -39.82 -41.87
C ALA A 53 -0.84 -40.75 -42.88
N GLY A 54 -1.72 -40.20 -43.74
CA GLY A 54 -2.43 -40.96 -44.77
C GLY A 54 -1.88 -40.81 -46.20
N HIS A 55 -1.12 -39.75 -46.50
CA HIS A 55 -0.60 -39.49 -47.85
C HIS A 55 0.87 -39.10 -47.76
N GLY A 56 1.76 -39.97 -48.25
CA GLY A 56 3.20 -39.72 -48.31
C GLY A 56 3.50 -38.48 -49.15
N ALA A 57 3.82 -37.37 -48.49
CA ALA A 57 4.15 -36.11 -49.15
C ALA A 57 5.48 -35.54 -48.64
N SER A 58 6.45 -35.54 -49.55
CA SER A 58 7.70 -34.79 -49.50
C SER A 58 7.48 -33.36 -50.01
N GLY A 59 8.07 -32.37 -49.32
CA GLY A 59 8.28 -31.01 -49.87
C GLY A 59 7.31 -29.91 -49.41
N ASN A 60 7.76 -29.05 -48.48
CA ASN A 60 7.82 -27.59 -48.63
C ASN A 60 8.27 -26.94 -47.31
N GLY A 61 9.52 -26.46 -47.26
CA GLY A 61 10.15 -25.86 -46.06
C GLY A 61 9.73 -24.42 -45.75
N VAL A 62 9.21 -23.69 -46.73
CA VAL A 62 8.78 -22.28 -46.60
C VAL A 62 7.58 -22.09 -45.64
N PRO A 63 6.46 -22.86 -45.73
CA PRO A 63 5.36 -22.71 -44.78
C PRO A 63 5.76 -23.06 -43.35
N HIS A 64 6.76 -23.91 -43.17
CA HIS A 64 7.27 -24.25 -41.84
C HIS A 64 8.07 -23.11 -41.22
N ARG A 65 8.84 -22.36 -42.01
CA ARG A 65 9.59 -21.18 -41.53
C ARG A 65 8.64 -20.05 -41.12
N CYS A 66 7.67 -19.71 -41.95
CA CYS A 66 6.66 -18.69 -41.61
C CYS A 66 5.85 -19.08 -40.37
N ALA A 67 5.43 -20.34 -40.27
CA ALA A 67 4.79 -20.91 -39.10
C ALA A 67 5.65 -20.79 -37.82
N MET A 68 6.95 -21.06 -37.91
CA MET A 68 7.86 -20.95 -36.76
C MET A 68 8.08 -19.51 -36.32
N VAL A 69 8.17 -18.56 -37.27
CA VAL A 69 8.31 -17.13 -36.94
C VAL A 69 7.03 -16.61 -36.27
N LEU A 70 5.85 -16.94 -36.80
CA LEU A 70 4.57 -16.57 -36.21
C LEU A 70 4.43 -17.11 -34.77
N MET A 71 4.74 -18.39 -34.57
CA MET A 71 4.74 -18.99 -33.24
C MET A 71 5.74 -18.31 -32.30
N ALA A 72 6.96 -18.01 -32.77
CA ALA A 72 7.96 -17.30 -31.98
C ALA A 72 7.45 -15.92 -31.55
N VAL A 73 6.83 -15.15 -32.45
CA VAL A 73 6.21 -13.85 -32.13
C VAL A 73 5.13 -13.99 -31.06
N CYS A 74 4.20 -14.94 -31.22
CA CYS A 74 3.14 -15.16 -30.21
C CYS A 74 3.71 -15.55 -28.84
N VAL A 75 4.73 -16.40 -28.81
CA VAL A 75 5.39 -16.80 -27.55
C VAL A 75 6.15 -15.62 -26.93
N GLY A 76 6.75 -14.75 -27.74
CA GLY A 76 7.37 -13.51 -27.26
C GLY A 76 6.35 -12.54 -26.64
N VAL A 77 5.19 -12.35 -27.28
CA VAL A 77 4.07 -11.55 -26.74
C VAL A 77 3.57 -12.14 -25.41
N PHE A 78 3.46 -13.47 -25.33
CA PHE A 78 3.05 -14.12 -24.09
C PHE A 78 4.10 -14.00 -22.99
N GLY A 79 5.40 -14.11 -23.33
CA GLY A 79 6.49 -13.88 -22.38
C GLY A 79 6.49 -12.45 -21.83
N TYR A 80 6.28 -11.46 -22.70
CA TYR A 80 6.09 -10.06 -22.33
C TYR A 80 4.88 -9.90 -21.40
N ALA A 81 3.75 -10.53 -21.72
CA ALA A 81 2.54 -10.44 -20.90
C ALA A 81 2.62 -11.14 -19.55
N TRP A 82 3.28 -12.29 -19.50
CA TRP A 82 3.60 -12.98 -18.26
C TRP A 82 4.45 -12.10 -17.34
N ALA A 83 5.50 -11.49 -17.89
CA ALA A 83 6.36 -10.59 -17.14
C ALA A 83 5.58 -9.33 -16.66
N ALA A 84 4.68 -8.79 -17.48
CA ALA A 84 3.85 -7.65 -17.12
C ALA A 84 2.90 -7.98 -15.98
N TRP A 85 2.22 -9.13 -16.04
CA TRP A 85 1.39 -9.63 -14.96
C TRP A 85 2.16 -9.83 -13.65
N ARG A 86 3.37 -10.43 -13.74
CA ARG A 86 4.24 -10.61 -12.57
C ARG A 86 4.73 -9.30 -11.97
N ALA A 87 5.01 -8.31 -12.82
CA ALA A 87 5.39 -6.97 -12.39
C ALA A 87 4.21 -6.26 -11.72
N GLU A 88 3.01 -6.33 -12.29
CA GLU A 88 1.78 -5.75 -11.73
C GLU A 88 1.47 -6.33 -10.34
N LEU A 89 1.51 -7.66 -10.19
CA LEU A 89 1.35 -8.32 -8.89
C LEU A 89 2.35 -7.84 -7.84
N ARG A 90 3.57 -7.47 -8.26
CA ARG A 90 4.61 -6.99 -7.34
C ARG A 90 4.48 -5.50 -7.02
N LEU A 91 3.99 -4.71 -7.97
CA LEU A 91 3.78 -3.27 -7.81
C LEU A 91 2.49 -2.94 -7.05
N GLY A 92 1.44 -3.77 -7.18
CA GLY A 92 0.20 -3.61 -6.43
C GLY A 92 0.38 -3.66 -4.91
N ASP A 93 1.43 -4.34 -4.45
CA ASP A 93 1.83 -4.40 -3.03
C ASP A 93 2.58 -3.15 -2.55
N ARG A 94 3.05 -2.29 -3.45
CA ARG A 94 3.81 -1.08 -3.09
C ARG A 94 2.87 0.11 -2.92
N LEU A 95 3.30 1.05 -2.08
CA LEU A 95 2.62 2.33 -1.94
C LEU A 95 2.54 3.05 -3.31
N PRO A 96 1.33 3.44 -3.76
CA PRO A 96 1.19 4.21 -5.00
C PRO A 96 2.01 5.50 -4.95
N ALA A 97 2.80 5.76 -6.00
CA ALA A 97 3.68 6.92 -6.09
C ALA A 97 2.94 8.26 -5.94
N ALA A 98 1.67 8.31 -6.34
CA ALA A 98 0.82 9.50 -6.20
C ALA A 98 0.57 9.89 -4.73
N LEU A 99 0.66 8.95 -3.79
CA LEU A 99 0.39 9.17 -2.37
C LEU A 99 1.66 9.45 -1.56
N GLU A 100 2.83 9.27 -2.17
CA GLU A 100 4.08 9.54 -1.50
C GLU A 100 4.17 11.01 -1.08
N GLY A 101 4.40 11.21 0.21
CA GLY A 101 4.53 12.54 0.77
C GLY A 101 3.23 13.36 0.85
N GLN A 102 2.07 12.76 0.57
CA GLN A 102 0.78 13.38 0.84
C GLN A 102 0.39 13.25 2.31
N ASP A 103 -0.48 14.16 2.76
CA ASP A 103 -1.08 14.08 4.10
C ASP A 103 -2.27 13.13 4.05
N LEU A 104 -2.12 11.99 4.72
CA LEU A 104 -3.13 10.93 4.76
C LEU A 104 -3.63 10.76 6.20
N ILE A 105 -4.88 10.30 6.32
CA ILE A 105 -5.46 9.83 7.58
C ILE A 105 -5.58 8.32 7.47
N VAL A 106 -4.89 7.59 8.34
CA VAL A 106 -4.96 6.12 8.39
C VAL A 106 -5.69 5.67 9.65
N GLU A 107 -6.53 4.66 9.50
CA GLU A 107 -7.25 3.97 10.57
C GLU A 107 -6.81 2.52 10.60
N GLY A 108 -6.52 2.00 11.79
CA GLY A 108 -5.88 0.71 11.90
C GLY A 108 -5.44 0.34 13.31
N VAL A 109 -4.70 -0.75 13.42
CA VAL A 109 -4.26 -1.36 14.67
C VAL A 109 -2.74 -1.25 14.80
N VAL A 110 -2.23 -0.98 16.00
CA VAL A 110 -0.80 -1.06 16.29
C VAL A 110 -0.39 -2.54 16.34
N ALA A 111 0.28 -3.00 15.29
CA ALA A 111 0.56 -4.40 14.98
C ALA A 111 1.84 -4.96 15.63
N GLY A 112 2.61 -4.14 16.35
CA GLY A 112 3.84 -4.60 17.00
C GLY A 112 4.15 -3.85 18.28
N LEU A 113 5.11 -4.38 19.03
CA LEU A 113 5.65 -3.73 20.22
C LEU A 113 6.32 -2.39 19.81
N PRO A 114 5.87 -1.25 20.36
CA PRO A 114 6.50 0.02 20.07
C PRO A 114 7.95 0.04 20.57
N ALA A 115 8.89 0.28 19.66
CA ALA A 115 10.31 0.43 19.95
C ALA A 115 10.68 1.90 20.18
N THR A 116 11.49 2.15 21.20
CA THR A 116 11.96 3.50 21.55
C THR A 116 13.14 3.94 20.70
N LEU A 117 13.07 5.18 20.22
CA LEU A 117 14.19 5.90 19.63
C LEU A 117 14.41 7.21 20.41
N ASP A 118 15.60 7.79 20.28
CA ASP A 118 15.99 9.02 21.00
C ASP A 118 15.02 10.21 20.79
N GLY A 119 14.31 10.23 19.66
CA GLY A 119 13.36 11.30 19.29
C GLY A 119 11.89 10.89 19.19
N GLY A 120 11.52 9.64 19.50
CA GLY A 120 10.16 9.16 19.26
C GLY A 120 9.96 7.66 19.46
N VAL A 121 8.80 7.18 19.05
CA VAL A 121 8.43 5.76 19.15
C VAL A 121 8.14 5.23 17.75
N ARG A 122 8.72 4.08 17.41
CA ARG A 122 8.50 3.37 16.15
C ARG A 122 7.66 2.14 16.38
N PHE A 123 6.65 1.91 15.56
CA PHE A 123 5.78 0.75 15.67
C PHE A 123 5.30 0.30 14.29
N ALA A 124 5.01 -0.99 14.17
CA ALA A 124 4.28 -1.53 13.05
C ALA A 124 2.79 -1.19 13.19
N PHE A 125 2.15 -0.84 12.09
CA PHE A 125 0.76 -0.43 12.05
C PHE A 125 0.05 -1.13 10.89
N ASP A 126 -1.08 -1.75 11.21
CA ASP A 126 -1.94 -2.44 10.26
C ASP A 126 -3.08 -1.53 9.85
N VAL A 127 -3.06 -1.09 8.60
CA VAL A 127 -4.04 -0.19 8.02
C VAL A 127 -5.29 -0.97 7.61
N ASP A 128 -6.43 -0.58 8.18
CA ASP A 128 -7.75 -1.02 7.75
C ASP A 128 -8.31 -0.09 6.68
N ARG A 129 -8.12 1.23 6.87
CA ARG A 129 -8.59 2.27 5.93
C ARG A 129 -7.63 3.45 5.86
N ALA A 130 -7.59 4.09 4.70
CA ALA A 130 -6.79 5.28 4.47
C ALA A 130 -7.55 6.29 3.61
N TYR A 131 -7.44 7.56 3.97
CA TYR A 131 -8.11 8.68 3.30
C TYR A 131 -7.13 9.82 3.06
N VAL A 132 -7.31 10.58 1.98
CA VAL A 132 -6.57 11.83 1.80
C VAL A 132 -7.09 12.88 2.78
N ALA A 133 -6.20 13.53 3.51
CA ALA A 133 -6.54 14.59 4.46
C ALA A 133 -6.97 15.88 3.71
N ARG A 134 -8.21 15.92 3.19
CA ARG A 134 -8.84 17.16 2.68
C ARG A 134 -9.67 17.84 3.77
N ARG A 135 -9.79 19.17 3.69
CA ARG A 135 -10.72 19.93 4.56
C ARG A 135 -12.15 19.36 4.39
N GLY A 136 -12.82 19.03 5.50
CA GLY A 136 -14.17 18.46 5.51
C GLY A 136 -14.25 16.94 5.71
N CYS A 137 -13.12 16.23 5.71
CA CYS A 137 -13.06 14.77 5.90
C CYS A 137 -13.10 14.29 7.36
N GLU A 138 -13.50 15.17 8.27
CA GLU A 138 -13.18 15.01 9.69
C GLU A 138 -14.19 14.12 10.44
N GLY A 139 -15.38 13.84 9.87
CA GLY A 139 -16.50 13.21 10.60
C GLY A 139 -17.16 11.96 10.01
N GLN A 140 -16.68 11.37 8.91
CA GLN A 140 -17.36 10.24 8.24
C GLN A 140 -16.82 8.84 8.64
N GLY A 141 -16.18 8.73 9.80
CA GLY A 141 -15.74 7.45 10.38
C GLY A 141 -16.77 6.79 11.31
N ASP A 142 -17.79 7.53 11.77
CA ASP A 142 -18.65 7.12 12.90
C ASP A 142 -20.01 6.48 12.51
N THR A 143 -20.40 6.37 11.24
CA THR A 143 -21.75 5.89 10.86
C THR A 143 -21.89 4.38 10.67
N ARG A 144 -21.21 3.56 11.48
CA ARG A 144 -21.59 2.16 11.67
C ARG A 144 -21.61 1.81 13.15
N VAL A 145 -22.76 2.07 13.78
CA VAL A 145 -23.63 1.12 14.52
C VAL A 145 -24.64 1.97 15.31
N SER A 146 -25.74 2.34 14.67
CA SER A 146 -26.98 2.62 15.40
C SER A 146 -28.14 2.19 14.52
N SER A 147 -28.35 0.88 14.49
CA SER A 147 -29.60 0.28 14.04
C SER A 147 -30.68 0.60 15.07
N LYS A 148 -31.21 1.82 15.03
CA LYS A 148 -32.52 2.11 15.60
C LYS A 148 -33.22 3.09 14.65
N PRO A 149 -34.26 2.66 13.91
CA PRO A 149 -35.08 3.61 13.20
C PRO A 149 -35.85 4.42 14.24
N ALA A 150 -35.52 5.71 14.38
CA ALA A 150 -36.37 6.66 15.08
C ALA A 150 -37.52 7.06 14.15
N PRO A 151 -38.73 7.34 14.69
CA PRO A 151 -39.94 7.47 13.89
C PRO A 151 -39.94 8.76 13.08
N ALA A 152 -40.58 8.70 11.92
CA ALA A 152 -40.82 9.85 11.07
C ALA A 152 -41.81 10.80 11.76
N GLU A 153 -41.32 11.97 12.17
CA GLU A 153 -42.18 13.14 12.43
C GLU A 153 -41.78 14.27 11.48
N GLY A 154 -42.80 14.75 10.76
CA GLY A 154 -42.69 15.77 9.76
C GLY A 154 -42.33 17.13 10.36
N GLY A 155 -41.32 17.75 9.78
CA GLY A 155 -41.01 19.17 9.90
C GLY A 155 -40.59 19.67 8.53
N ARG A 156 -41.47 20.43 7.88
CA ARG A 156 -41.21 21.14 6.63
C ARG A 156 -40.43 22.40 6.99
N ASP A 157 -39.11 22.39 6.76
CA ASP A 157 -38.31 23.62 6.70
C ASP A 157 -37.49 23.61 5.40
N GLU A 158 -37.79 24.59 4.57
CA GLU A 158 -37.10 24.88 3.32
C GLU A 158 -35.79 25.64 3.59
N ARG A 159 -34.81 25.42 2.70
CA ARG A 159 -33.68 26.32 2.41
C ARG A 159 -32.40 26.15 3.26
N GLY A 160 -31.67 25.10 2.90
CA GLY A 160 -30.21 25.09 2.90
C GLY A 160 -29.76 24.17 1.78
N ASP A 161 -28.94 24.67 0.83
CA ASP A 161 -28.29 23.85 -0.17
C ASP A 161 -27.37 22.85 0.54
N GLY A 162 -27.95 21.71 0.91
CA GLY A 162 -27.30 20.58 1.55
C GLY A 162 -26.40 19.87 0.57
N ARG A 163 -25.37 20.56 0.07
CA ARG A 163 -24.27 19.91 -0.61
C ARG A 163 -23.57 19.08 0.44
N ALA A 164 -23.98 17.81 0.55
CA ALA A 164 -23.37 16.81 1.39
C ALA A 164 -21.85 16.98 1.31
N ALA A 165 -21.21 17.17 2.47
CA ALA A 165 -19.76 17.30 2.54
C ALA A 165 -19.14 16.17 1.71
N PRO A 166 -18.17 16.46 0.81
CA PRO A 166 -17.65 15.46 -0.10
C PRO A 166 -17.10 14.29 0.73
N ALA A 167 -17.65 13.11 0.49
CA ALA A 167 -17.20 11.90 1.16
C ALA A 167 -15.70 11.72 0.93
N CYS A 168 -14.99 11.35 1.99
CA CYS A 168 -13.56 11.11 1.88
C CYS A 168 -13.30 10.03 0.85
N SER A 169 -12.46 10.33 -0.14
CA SER A 169 -12.03 9.34 -1.10
C SER A 169 -11.12 8.34 -0.37
N ASP A 170 -11.62 7.11 -0.22
CA ASP A 170 -10.80 5.97 0.18
C ASP A 170 -9.64 5.81 -0.81
N VAL A 171 -8.47 5.50 -0.26
CA VAL A 171 -7.24 5.36 -1.01
C VAL A 171 -6.65 3.97 -0.77
N PRO A 172 -6.17 3.28 -1.83
CA PRO A 172 -5.46 2.02 -1.65
C PRO A 172 -4.17 2.25 -0.86
N MET A 173 -4.08 1.59 0.29
CA MET A 173 -2.93 1.66 1.19
C MET A 173 -2.48 0.23 1.53
N PRO A 174 -1.16 -0.05 1.56
CA PRO A 174 -0.69 -1.34 2.02
C PRO A 174 -1.12 -1.59 3.47
N ARG A 175 -1.41 -2.86 3.78
CA ARG A 175 -1.86 -3.25 5.12
C ARG A 175 -0.78 -3.01 6.17
N HIS A 176 0.43 -3.50 5.96
CA HIS A 176 1.50 -3.43 6.96
C HIS A 176 2.45 -2.26 6.67
N ILE A 177 2.45 -1.26 7.56
CA ILE A 177 3.30 -0.06 7.46
C ILE A 177 4.08 0.18 8.74
N GLU A 178 5.23 0.84 8.63
CA GLU A 178 6.02 1.25 9.79
C GLU A 178 5.88 2.76 10.00
N LEU A 179 5.48 3.15 11.22
CA LEU A 179 5.29 4.55 11.57
C LEU A 179 6.24 4.95 12.69
N VAL A 180 6.80 6.15 12.55
CA VAL A 180 7.54 6.83 13.62
C VAL A 180 6.70 7.98 14.14
N TRP A 181 6.37 7.93 15.43
CA TRP A 181 5.69 9.01 16.12
C TRP A 181 6.70 9.80 16.94
N SER A 182 7.03 11.00 16.45
CA SER A 182 7.98 11.87 17.13
C SER A 182 7.40 12.44 18.42
N ARG A 183 8.26 12.56 19.42
CA ARG A 183 7.95 13.33 20.63
C ARG A 183 7.99 14.79 20.21
N GLN A 184 6.88 15.52 20.33
CA GLN A 184 6.96 16.96 20.13
C GLN A 184 7.81 17.53 21.27
N PRO A 185 8.93 18.22 20.98
CA PRO A 185 9.65 18.92 22.02
C PRO A 185 8.69 19.96 22.60
N ALA A 186 8.64 20.07 23.94
CA ALA A 186 7.90 21.10 24.64
C ALA A 186 8.59 22.47 24.50
N TRP A 187 8.97 22.85 23.28
CA TRP A 187 9.65 24.11 23.05
C TRP A 187 8.61 25.24 23.20
N GLY A 188 8.68 25.88 24.36
CA GLY A 188 7.71 26.84 24.89
C GLY A 188 7.84 27.04 26.41
N GLY A 189 8.46 26.09 27.12
CA GLY A 189 8.97 26.33 28.47
C GLY A 189 10.29 27.10 28.42
N ARG A 190 10.38 28.19 29.18
CA ARG A 190 11.59 29.01 29.33
C ARG A 190 12.82 28.10 29.52
N ARG A 191 13.82 28.28 28.66
CA ARG A 191 15.20 27.88 28.96
C ARG A 191 15.58 28.61 30.23
N ASN A 192 15.68 27.88 31.34
CA ASN A 192 16.61 28.09 32.45
C ASN A 192 16.20 27.12 33.56
N GLU A 193 16.80 25.93 33.56
CA GLU A 193 17.22 25.20 34.75
C GLU A 193 17.87 23.91 34.26
N VAL A 194 19.17 24.01 33.97
CA VAL A 194 20.05 22.84 33.97
C VAL A 194 20.30 22.57 35.45
N THR A 195 19.48 21.71 36.03
CA THR A 195 19.71 21.21 37.38
C THR A 195 19.92 19.71 37.30
N GLY A 196 21.19 19.33 37.47
CA GLY A 196 21.58 18.15 38.23
C GLY A 196 21.28 16.77 37.64
N LEU A 197 22.36 16.08 37.28
CA LEU A 197 22.64 14.64 37.46
C LEU A 197 21.47 13.68 37.79
N SER A 198 21.49 12.56 37.05
CA SER A 198 20.89 11.25 37.36
C SER A 198 19.48 10.98 36.82
N ASP A 199 19.34 10.78 35.51
CA ASP A 199 18.10 10.20 34.96
C ASP A 199 18.33 9.18 33.81
N GLN A 200 19.49 8.51 33.80
CA GLN A 200 19.82 7.50 32.80
C GLN A 200 19.22 6.11 33.07
N VAL A 201 18.40 5.93 34.13
CA VAL A 201 17.83 4.62 34.51
C VAL A 201 16.29 4.56 34.39
N ARG A 202 15.61 5.64 33.98
CA ARG A 202 14.13 5.74 33.99
C ARG A 202 13.47 5.82 32.59
N ALA A 203 14.15 5.40 31.53
CA ALA A 203 13.56 5.39 30.19
C ALA A 203 12.41 4.35 30.00
N PRO A 204 12.48 3.11 30.54
CA PRO A 204 11.41 2.12 30.32
C PRO A 204 10.10 2.48 31.06
N GLN A 205 10.20 2.89 32.33
CA GLN A 205 9.03 3.17 33.19
C GLN A 205 8.23 4.39 32.72
N ALA A 206 8.90 5.41 32.17
CA ALA A 206 8.24 6.61 31.66
C ALA A 206 7.31 6.33 30.47
N ILE A 207 7.53 5.22 29.74
CA ILE A 207 6.70 4.80 28.62
C ILE A 207 5.52 4.00 29.10
N ASP A 208 5.68 3.07 30.05
CA ASP A 208 4.53 2.37 30.63
C ASP A 208 3.53 3.38 31.21
N ASP A 209 4.04 4.43 31.86
CA ASP A 209 3.24 5.54 32.39
C ASP A 209 2.68 6.47 31.30
N ALA A 210 3.39 6.72 30.20
CA ALA A 210 2.90 7.55 29.10
C ALA A 210 1.87 6.79 28.24
N SER A 211 2.15 5.52 27.95
CA SER A 211 1.23 4.54 27.38
C SER A 211 0.01 4.36 28.28
N ALA A 212 0.15 4.37 29.62
CA ALA A 212 -0.97 4.29 30.57
C ALA A 212 -1.79 5.58 30.61
N ARG A 213 -1.14 6.73 30.46
CA ARG A 213 -1.77 8.06 30.34
C ARG A 213 -2.39 8.33 28.96
N GLY A 214 -2.35 7.36 28.06
CA GLY A 214 -2.95 7.44 26.73
C GLY A 214 -2.14 8.26 25.72
N THR A 215 -0.90 8.64 26.06
CA THR A 215 -0.07 9.54 25.25
C THR A 215 0.92 8.82 24.35
N VAL A 216 1.07 7.49 24.46
CA VAL A 216 1.88 6.65 23.55
C VAL A 216 1.01 5.46 23.10
N PRO A 217 1.08 5.04 21.81
CA PRO A 217 0.33 3.89 21.32
C PRO A 217 0.80 2.60 21.98
N ARG A 218 -0.14 1.76 22.43
CA ARG A 218 0.15 0.39 22.88
C ARG A 218 -0.12 -0.58 21.74
N ALA A 219 0.57 -1.72 21.78
CA ALA A 219 0.30 -2.82 20.88
C ALA A 219 -1.18 -3.22 21.00
N GLY A 220 -1.86 -3.35 19.86
CA GLY A 220 -3.22 -3.86 19.75
C GLY A 220 -4.29 -2.78 19.86
N GLU A 221 -3.92 -1.53 20.12
CA GLU A 221 -4.87 -0.42 20.14
C GLU A 221 -5.27 0.01 18.72
N ARG A 222 -6.53 0.42 18.55
CA ARG A 222 -7.00 1.06 17.31
C ARG A 222 -6.80 2.56 17.35
N TRP A 223 -6.21 3.08 16.29
CA TRP A 223 -5.89 4.49 16.15
C TRP A 223 -6.29 5.04 14.79
N ARG A 224 -6.70 6.30 14.78
CA ARG A 224 -6.80 7.18 13.62
C ARG A 224 -5.64 8.16 13.67
N LEU A 225 -4.70 8.07 12.74
CA LEU A 225 -3.45 8.83 12.75
C LEU A 225 -3.31 9.67 11.47
N PRO A 226 -3.00 10.97 11.57
CA PRO A 226 -2.56 11.75 10.43
C PRO A 226 -1.09 11.41 10.14
N VAL A 227 -0.83 10.84 8.98
CA VAL A 227 0.50 10.33 8.61
C VAL A 227 0.97 10.92 7.29
N LYS A 228 2.28 10.97 7.16
CA LYS A 228 2.96 11.18 5.88
C LYS A 228 3.83 9.96 5.63
N VAL A 229 3.55 9.26 4.54
CA VAL A 229 4.18 7.98 4.19
C VAL A 229 4.94 8.11 2.87
N SER A 230 5.95 7.26 2.72
CA SER A 230 6.70 7.07 1.49
C SER A 230 6.99 5.58 1.31
N ALA A 231 7.29 5.16 0.08
CA ALA A 231 7.83 3.83 -0.13
C ALA A 231 9.15 3.69 0.64
N PRO A 232 9.46 2.52 1.22
CA PRO A 232 10.75 2.28 1.83
C PRO A 232 11.81 2.41 0.73
N ARG A 233 12.64 3.45 0.82
CA ARG A 233 13.77 3.67 -0.08
C ARG A 233 15.07 3.42 0.65
N GLY A 234 15.98 2.72 -0.02
CA GLY A 234 17.32 2.44 0.46
C GLY A 234 18.34 2.71 -0.63
N VAL A 235 19.53 3.12 -0.24
CA VAL A 235 20.67 3.13 -1.15
C VAL A 235 21.19 1.70 -1.28
N ALA A 236 21.44 1.25 -2.50
CA ALA A 236 22.07 -0.05 -2.76
C ALA A 236 23.54 0.00 -2.32
N ASN A 237 23.77 -0.25 -1.03
CA ASN A 237 25.10 -0.21 -0.44
C ASN A 237 25.74 -1.59 -0.56
N TRP A 238 26.78 -1.70 -1.40
CA TRP A 238 27.62 -2.89 -1.43
C TRP A 238 28.30 -3.08 -0.06
N HIS A 239 28.11 -4.24 0.59
CA HIS A 239 28.51 -4.56 1.98
C HIS A 239 27.84 -3.75 3.11
N GLY A 240 26.79 -2.98 2.82
CA GLY A 240 26.07 -2.18 3.81
C GLY A 240 24.74 -2.77 4.25
N PHE A 241 24.09 -2.07 5.18
CA PHE A 241 22.70 -2.35 5.55
C PHE A 241 21.76 -1.94 4.40
N ASP A 242 20.97 -2.89 3.91
CA ASP A 242 19.93 -2.65 2.91
C ASP A 242 18.58 -2.46 3.61
N ALA A 243 18.13 -1.20 3.63
CA ALA A 243 16.87 -0.80 4.25
C ALA A 243 15.66 -1.34 3.48
N GLU A 244 15.73 -1.47 2.15
CA GLU A 244 14.61 -1.98 1.34
C GLU A 244 14.44 -3.48 1.52
N LEU A 245 15.56 -4.23 1.51
CA LEU A 245 15.54 -5.67 1.76
C LEU A 245 15.03 -5.97 3.17
N THR A 246 15.47 -5.19 4.17
CA THR A 246 15.01 -5.36 5.55
C THR A 246 13.52 -5.06 5.69
N ALA A 247 13.04 -3.97 5.10
CA ALA A 247 11.60 -3.65 5.07
C ALA A 247 10.81 -4.76 4.38
N LEU A 248 11.32 -5.28 3.26
CA LEU A 248 10.73 -6.39 2.52
C LEU A 248 10.62 -7.67 3.37
N MET A 249 11.69 -8.06 4.07
CA MET A 249 11.70 -9.25 4.92
C MET A 249 10.71 -9.14 6.10
N ARG A 250 10.49 -7.93 6.60
CA ARG A 250 9.50 -7.64 7.66
C ARG A 250 8.08 -7.44 7.14
N GLY A 251 7.86 -7.56 5.82
CA GLY A 251 6.56 -7.30 5.21
C GLY A 251 6.14 -5.82 5.22
N ILE A 252 7.04 -4.90 5.56
CA ILE A 252 6.78 -3.46 5.60
C ILE A 252 6.79 -2.92 4.17
N ARG A 253 5.64 -2.40 3.73
CA ARG A 253 5.45 -1.91 2.36
C ARG A 253 5.47 -0.38 2.24
N ALA A 254 5.30 0.33 3.35
CA ALA A 254 5.43 1.78 3.44
C ALA A 254 6.04 2.15 4.79
N SER A 255 6.84 3.20 4.82
CA SER A 255 7.34 3.80 6.06
C SER A 255 6.98 5.28 6.11
N GLY A 256 6.81 5.81 7.31
CA GLY A 256 6.39 7.20 7.46
C GLY A 256 6.47 7.71 8.88
N TYR A 257 5.95 8.92 9.05
CA TYR A 257 5.85 9.54 10.37
C TYR A 257 4.46 10.10 10.62
N VAL A 258 4.08 10.13 11.90
CA VAL A 258 2.83 10.74 12.37
C VAL A 258 3.02 12.27 12.42
N ARG A 259 2.12 13.02 11.79
CA ARG A 259 2.16 14.49 11.71
C ARG A 259 1.79 15.16 13.03
N ALA A 260 0.92 14.54 13.81
CA ALA A 260 0.59 15.01 15.15
C ALA A 260 1.72 14.61 16.10
N GLY A 261 2.23 15.51 16.94
CA GLY A 261 3.13 15.11 18.02
C GLY A 261 2.34 14.50 19.18
N TYR A 262 2.89 13.49 19.83
CA TYR A 262 2.27 12.91 21.01
C TYR A 262 2.53 13.77 22.25
N GLY A 263 1.56 13.89 23.17
CA GLY A 263 1.75 14.49 24.50
C GLY A 263 1.06 15.82 24.83
N LYS A 264 0.30 16.46 23.92
CA LYS A 264 -0.55 17.60 24.32
C LYS A 264 -1.87 17.14 24.95
N ARG A 265 -2.06 17.44 26.24
CA ARG A 265 -3.38 17.48 26.90
C ARG A 265 -4.19 18.62 26.24
N ARG A 266 -5.46 18.33 25.89
CA ARG A 266 -6.53 19.24 25.40
C ARG A 266 -6.03 20.65 25.00
N ALA A 267 -5.85 20.91 23.71
CA ALA A 267 -5.65 22.29 23.26
C ALA A 267 -6.91 23.13 23.57
N SER A 268 -6.70 24.37 23.98
CA SER A 268 -7.71 25.38 24.30
C SER A 268 -8.78 25.55 23.19
N PRO A 269 -10.00 25.99 23.52
CA PRO A 269 -11.17 25.97 22.62
C PRO A 269 -11.04 26.83 21.34
N GLU A 270 -10.06 27.73 21.25
CA GLU A 270 -9.94 28.68 20.13
C GLU A 270 -9.36 28.10 18.82
N GLN A 271 -8.87 26.86 18.80
CA GLN A 271 -8.33 26.21 17.59
C GLN A 271 -9.33 25.23 16.95
N GLY A 272 -10.59 25.64 16.81
CA GLY A 272 -11.69 24.85 16.24
C GLY A 272 -11.54 24.42 14.77
N GLN A 273 -10.46 24.81 14.07
CA GLN A 273 -10.29 24.60 12.62
C GLN A 273 -9.19 23.60 12.22
N ARG A 274 -8.57 22.89 13.18
CA ARG A 274 -7.58 21.81 12.91
C ARG A 274 -7.86 20.54 13.70
N GLN A 275 -9.13 20.23 13.98
CA GLN A 275 -9.50 19.09 14.82
C GLN A 275 -9.32 17.74 14.12
N GLY A 276 -9.48 17.65 12.79
CA GLY A 276 -9.30 16.39 12.05
C GLY A 276 -7.87 16.01 11.67
N GLN A 277 -6.88 16.81 12.11
CA GLN A 277 -5.46 16.45 12.06
C GLN A 277 -4.94 15.98 13.43
N ARG A 278 -5.83 15.47 14.29
CA ARG A 278 -5.43 14.92 15.59
C ARG A 278 -5.35 13.41 15.52
N ALA A 279 -4.28 12.87 16.10
CA ALA A 279 -4.21 11.47 16.43
C ALA A 279 -5.33 11.15 17.45
N MET A 280 -6.22 10.24 17.08
CA MET A 280 -7.36 9.86 17.90
C MET A 280 -7.30 8.36 18.17
N ARG A 281 -7.47 7.98 19.43
CA ARG A 281 -7.61 6.59 19.83
C ARG A 281 -9.07 6.19 19.63
N LEU A 282 -9.31 5.16 18.82
CA LEU A 282 -10.66 4.66 18.52
C LEU A 282 -11.12 3.64 19.55
N GLU A 283 -10.22 2.74 19.97
CA GLU A 283 -10.50 1.75 21.01
C GLU A 283 -9.37 1.73 22.04
N VAL A 284 -9.74 1.59 23.32
CA VAL A 284 -8.80 1.46 24.44
C VAL A 284 -8.66 -0.03 24.77
N GLY A 285 -7.52 -0.61 24.40
CA GLY A 285 -7.20 -2.01 24.68
C GLY A 285 -6.86 -2.81 23.41
N PRO A 286 -6.40 -4.07 23.58
CA PRO A 286 -6.12 -4.95 22.45
C PRO A 286 -7.41 -5.33 21.73
N VAL A 287 -7.46 -5.14 20.40
CA VAL A 287 -8.58 -5.59 19.57
C VAL A 287 -8.78 -7.10 19.75
N GLN A 288 -9.99 -7.48 20.16
CA GLN A 288 -10.36 -8.88 20.37
C GLN A 288 -10.22 -9.68 19.06
N GLY A 289 -9.50 -10.79 19.10
CA GLY A 289 -9.29 -11.66 17.94
C GLY A 289 -8.24 -11.17 16.94
N TYR A 290 -7.54 -10.05 17.20
CA TYR A 290 -6.43 -9.62 16.35
C TYR A 290 -5.22 -10.56 16.54
N ARG A 291 -4.83 -11.23 15.45
CA ARG A 291 -3.66 -12.12 15.43
C ARG A 291 -2.46 -11.33 14.94
N TRP A 292 -1.46 -11.21 15.80
CA TRP A 292 -0.16 -10.65 15.44
C TRP A 292 0.43 -11.41 14.26
N VAL A 293 0.78 -10.68 13.21
CA VAL A 293 1.63 -11.22 12.15
C VAL A 293 3.06 -11.09 12.67
N ALA A 294 3.65 -12.22 13.05
CA ALA A 294 5.04 -12.33 13.50
C ALA A 294 6.01 -12.27 12.31
#